data_AF-A0A2J6TKR5-F1
#
_entry.id   AF-A0A2J6TKR5-F1
#
_cell.length_a   1.000
_cell.length_b   1.000
_cell.length_c   1.000
_cell.angle_alpha   90.00
_cell.angle_beta   90.00
_cell.angle_gamma   90.00
#
_symmetry.space_group_name_H-M   'P 1'
#
loop_
_entity.id
_entity.type
_entity.pdbx_description
1 polymer ?
#
loop_
_entity_poly.entity_id
_entity_poly.type
_entity_poly.pdbx_seq_one_letter_code
_entity_poly.pdbx_strand_id
1 'polypeptide(L)' 'ASIVCTLRKETLGRIPKMLALSYVWADPNVTVPISLNGVEFQLTTNLAAALRRIRPSPFRPDISRIDLWIDAICI' A
#
# COMPACT_ATOMS: atom_id res chain seq x y z
N ALA A 1 -11.02 -9.34 -4.85
CA ALA A 1 -10.11 -8.74 -5.83
C ALA A 1 -8.66 -8.83 -5.34
N SER A 2 -7.73 -9.26 -6.21
CA SER A 2 -6.29 -9.30 -5.89
C SER A 2 -5.72 -7.89 -5.67
N ILE A 3 -4.74 -7.75 -4.77
CA ILE A 3 -3.98 -6.50 -4.55
C ILE A 3 -2.69 -6.63 -5.35
N VAL A 4 -2.48 -5.66 -6.25
CA VAL A 4 -1.25 -5.52 -7.05
C VAL A 4 -0.71 -4.13 -6.81
N CYS A 5 0.54 -4.06 -6.37
CA CYS A 5 1.21 -2.82 -6.02
C CYS A 5 2.61 -2.78 -6.66
N THR A 6 3.13 -1.57 -6.82
CA THR A 6 4.54 -1.35 -7.20
C THR A 6 5.24 -0.58 -6.11
N LEU A 7 6.49 -0.93 -5.85
CA LEU A 7 7.37 -0.22 -4.92
C LEU A 7 8.44 0.52 -5.73
N ARG A 8 8.55 1.82 -5.49
CA ARG A 8 9.58 2.70 -6.05
C ARG A 8 10.55 3.12 -4.96
N LYS A 9 11.83 3.14 -5.28
CA LYS A 9 12.88 3.70 -4.42
C LYS A 9 13.17 5.12 -4.85
N GLU A 10 13.11 6.06 -3.92
CA GLU A 10 13.37 7.48 -4.17
C GLU A 10 14.49 8.01 -3.27
N THR A 11 15.09 9.12 -3.67
CA THR A 11 16.06 9.83 -2.81
C THR A 11 15.30 10.82 -1.93
N LEU A 12 15.69 10.95 -0.66
CA LEU A 12 14.98 11.79 0.34
C LEU A 12 14.71 13.23 -0.13
N GLY A 13 15.63 13.84 -0.89
CA GLY A 13 15.45 15.19 -1.45
C GLY A 13 14.61 15.27 -2.73
N ARG A 14 14.10 14.16 -3.26
CA ARG A 14 13.33 14.06 -4.51
C ARG A 14 12.03 13.25 -4.37
N ILE A 15 11.60 12.97 -3.14
CA ILE A 15 10.38 12.18 -2.91
C ILE A 15 9.18 12.98 -3.44
N PRO A 16 8.33 12.37 -4.31
CA PRO A 16 7.08 13.00 -4.72
C PRO A 16 6.13 13.14 -3.53
N LYS A 17 4.99 13.82 -3.70
CA LYS A 17 3.97 13.87 -2.64
C LYS A 17 3.43 12.45 -2.41
N MET A 18 3.73 11.89 -1.24
CA MET A 18 3.24 10.60 -0.78
C MET A 18 2.27 10.79 0.38
N LEU A 19 1.25 9.94 0.44
CA LEU A 19 0.32 9.89 1.58
C LEU A 19 0.80 8.85 2.59
N ALA A 20 1.04 9.26 3.82
CA ALA A 20 1.33 8.33 4.91
C ALA A 20 0.06 7.54 5.26
N LEU A 21 0.14 6.22 5.25
CA LEU A 21 -0.97 5.35 5.64
C LEU A 21 -0.89 5.03 7.13
N SER A 22 -1.83 5.57 7.91
CA SER A 22 -2.05 5.16 9.28
C SER A 22 -3.13 4.09 9.35
N TYR A 23 -2.84 2.95 9.98
CA TYR A 23 -3.77 1.83 10.13
C TYR A 23 -3.53 1.10 11.46
N VAL A 24 -4.56 0.42 11.96
CA VAL A 24 -4.42 -0.41 13.17
C VAL A 24 -3.68 -1.69 12.80
N TRP A 25 -2.63 -2.02 13.55
CA TRP A 25 -1.87 -3.24 13.33
C TRP A 25 -2.73 -4.48 13.60
N ALA A 26 -2.47 -5.55 12.87
CA ALA A 26 -3.11 -6.86 13.04
C ALA A 26 -2.12 -7.84 13.67
N ASP A 27 -2.58 -9.06 13.95
CA ASP A 27 -1.70 -10.16 14.32
C ASP A 27 -0.64 -10.38 13.22
N PRO A 28 0.67 -10.27 13.52
CA PRO A 28 1.74 -10.42 12.54
C PRO A 28 1.83 -11.85 11.97
N ASN A 29 1.26 -12.85 12.64
CA ASN A 29 1.25 -14.24 12.18
C ASN A 29 0.09 -14.53 11.21
N VAL A 30 -0.86 -13.61 11.06
CA VAL A 30 -2.02 -13.78 10.17
C VAL A 30 -1.85 -12.86 8.97
N THR A 31 -1.33 -13.44 7.88
CA THR A 31 -1.01 -12.70 6.65
C THR A 31 -1.82 -13.15 5.44
N VAL A 32 -1.91 -12.26 4.45
CA VAL A 32 -2.51 -12.52 3.14
C VAL A 32 -1.53 -12.12 2.03
N PRO A 33 -1.48 -12.90 0.93
CA PRO A 33 -0.58 -12.61 -0.18
C PRO A 33 -1.08 -11.45 -1.03
N ILE A 34 -0.13 -10.67 -1.52
CA ILE A 34 -0.30 -9.67 -2.57
C ILE A 34 0.79 -9.83 -3.63
N SER A 35 0.60 -9.20 -4.80
CA SER A 35 1.69 -9.04 -5.76
C SER A 35 2.34 -7.67 -5.59
N LEU A 36 3.61 -7.64 -5.19
CA LEU A 36 4.43 -6.44 -5.05
C LEU A 36 5.59 -6.51 -6.05
N ASN A 37 5.63 -5.60 -7.02
CA ASN A 37 6.60 -5.65 -8.13
C ASN A 37 6.60 -7.01 -8.88
N GLY A 38 5.44 -7.67 -8.97
CA GLY A 38 5.31 -8.98 -9.62
C GLY A 38 5.71 -10.17 -8.74
N VAL A 39 6.18 -9.94 -7.51
CA VAL A 39 6.59 -10.98 -6.57
C VAL A 39 5.54 -11.13 -5.46
N GLU A 40 5.34 -12.34 -4.95
CA GLU A 40 4.45 -12.57 -3.81
C GLU A 40 5.02 -11.91 -2.54
N PHE A 41 4.18 -11.13 -1.86
CA PHE A 41 4.53 -10.44 -0.62
C PHE A 41 3.41 -10.61 0.40
N GLN A 42 3.77 -10.92 1.65
CA GLN A 42 2.81 -11.18 2.73
C GLN A 42 2.51 -9.90 3.50
N LEU A 43 1.22 -9.55 3.59
CA LEU A 43 0.73 -8.42 4.40
C LEU A 43 -0.15 -8.92 5.54
N THR A 44 -0.14 -8.21 6.66
CA THR A 44 -1.16 -8.42 7.69
C THR A 44 -2.55 -8.10 7.16
N THR A 45 -3.56 -8.76 7.73
CA THR A 45 -4.96 -8.64 7.29
C THR A 45 -5.49 -7.21 7.33
N ASN A 46 -5.13 -6.43 8.34
CA ASN A 46 -5.55 -5.03 8.46
C ASN A 46 -4.92 -4.14 7.40
N LEU A 47 -3.63 -4.30 7.10
CA LEU A 47 -2.99 -3.53 6.04
C LEU A 47 -3.61 -3.86 4.67
N ALA A 48 -3.87 -5.15 4.41
CA ALA A 48 -4.58 -5.55 3.19
C ALA A 48 -6.01 -5.00 3.11
N ALA A 49 -6.72 -4.89 4.24
CA ALA A 49 -8.05 -4.26 4.28
C ALA A 49 -7.98 -2.75 4.01
N ALA A 50 -6.99 -2.05 4.60
CA ALA A 50 -6.76 -0.63 4.37
C ALA A 50 -6.46 -0.34 2.90
N LEU A 51 -5.55 -1.09 2.28
CA LEU A 51 -5.21 -0.96 0.86
C LEU A 51 -6.41 -1.19 -0.07
N ARG A 52 -7.34 -2.08 0.29
CA ARG A 52 -8.59 -2.29 -0.49
C ARG A 52 -9.53 -1.10 -0.41
N ARG A 53 -9.63 -0.44 0.75
CA ARG A 53 -10.51 0.72 0.96
C ARG A 53 -9.99 2.00 0.29
N ILE A 54 -8.68 2.12 0.14
CA ILE A 54 -8.01 3.32 -0.39
C ILE A 54 -7.86 3.26 -1.92
N ARG A 55 -8.30 2.18 -2.58
CA ARG A 55 -8.16 2.05 -4.04
C ARG A 55 -8.81 3.21 -4.79
N PRO A 56 -8.16 3.71 -5.86
CA PRO A 56 -8.78 4.55 -6.86
C PRO A 56 -10.17 4.04 -7.22
N SER A 57 -11.17 4.92 -7.13
CA SER A 57 -12.55 4.61 -7.46
C SER A 57 -13.03 5.60 -8.50
N PRO A 58 -13.84 5.18 -9.50
CA PRO A 58 -14.44 6.10 -10.47
C PRO A 58 -15.31 7.17 -9.78
N PHE A 59 -15.75 6.92 -8.55
CA PHE A 59 -16.49 7.88 -7.72
C PHE A 59 -15.58 8.84 -6.92
N ARG A 60 -14.26 8.73 -7.07
CA ARG A 60 -13.22 9.55 -6.41
C ARG A 60 -12.15 9.96 -7.45
N PRO A 61 -12.49 10.87 -8.38
CA PRO A 61 -11.61 11.25 -9.50
C PRO A 61 -10.33 11.98 -9.07
N ASP A 62 -10.28 12.50 -7.85
CA ASP A 62 -9.09 13.06 -7.20
C ASP A 62 -8.01 12.00 -6.90
N ILE A 63 -8.37 10.71 -6.97
CA ILE A 63 -7.56 9.57 -6.54
C ILE A 63 -7.19 8.68 -7.75
N SER A 64 -6.82 9.26 -8.89
CA SER A 64 -6.43 8.47 -10.07
C SER A 64 -5.14 7.65 -9.85
N ARG A 65 -4.26 8.12 -8.96
CA ARG A 65 -3.03 7.42 -8.54
C ARG A 65 -2.59 7.92 -7.16
N ILE A 66 -2.43 7.02 -6.19
CA ILE A 66 -1.88 7.35 -4.87
C ILE A 66 -0.54 6.68 -4.70
N ASP A 67 0.50 7.47 -4.42
CA ASP A 67 1.75 6.95 -3.88
C ASP A 67 1.66 6.96 -2.35
N LEU A 68 1.75 5.77 -1.74
CA LEU A 68 1.59 5.56 -0.31
C LEU A 68 2.95 5.34 0.34
N TRP A 69 3.17 5.98 1.49
CA TRP A 69 4.23 5.59 2.42
C TRP A 69 3.62 4.69 3.49
N ILE A 70 4.18 3.49 3.64
CA ILE A 70 3.70 2.43 4.54
C ILE A 70 4.93 1.89 5.25
N ASP A 71 5.05 2.17 6.53
CA ASP A 71 6.17 1.78 7.39
C ASP A 71 6.50 0.27 7.34
N ALA A 72 5.47 -0.58 7.22
CA ALA A 72 5.64 -2.02 7.06
C ALA A 72 6.19 -2.48 5.70
N ILE A 73 6.32 -1.57 4.71
CA ILE A 73 6.78 -1.89 3.34
C ILE A 73 8.00 -1.05 2.94
N CYS A 74 8.05 0.24 3.27
CA CYS A 74 9.11 1.15 2.84
C CYS A 74 9.46 2.23 3.88
N ILE A 75 10.74 2.60 3.92
CA ILE A 75 11.35 3.68 4.72
C ILE A 75 12.30 4.48 3.82
#